data_AF-A0AAD6G861-F1
#
_entry.id   AF-A0AAD6G861-F1
#
_cell.length_a   1.000
_cell.length_b   1.000
_cell.length_c   1.000
_cell.angle_alpha   90.00
_cell.angle_beta   90.00
_cell.angle_gamma   90.00
#
_symmetry.space_group_name_H-M   'P 1'
#
loop_
_entity.id
_entity.type
_entity.pdbx_description
1 polymer ?
#
loop_
_entity_poly.entity_id
_entity_poly.type
_entity_poly.pdbx_seq_one_letter_code
_entity_poly.pdbx_strand_id
1 'polypeptide(L)'
;MVLSASLQCWNHYMPPLAQPLQDHRSLSILSFYLASFAALTIKILLNIYRRFQICKTQLYWYHSYGPQFTIFITLSILSIVTTWYYMFAFFAHSYRSWEAGQSPTQQALIEVAPLLAKWEMWLRDSKLFREAWGSVFATPARTWWSGQIFLWTIGWSLFLGVMGRRYNILNVWMYMLLGQIVAISFAQNLFLVTVLVSGPSITPARKLTWMPPALLELAPVVISGLGAAATPFVANTPSRKASSI
;
A
#
# COMPACT_ATOMS: atom_id res chain seq x y z
N MET A 1 31.71 10.47 55.26
CA MET A 1 32.06 9.77 54.01
C MET A 1 31.25 8.49 53.74
N VAL A 2 30.15 8.21 54.48
CA VAL A 2 29.33 6.98 54.29
C VAL A 2 27.92 7.28 53.74
N LEU A 3 27.58 8.56 53.49
CA LEU A 3 26.25 8.99 53.01
C LEU A 3 26.17 9.26 51.49
N SER A 4 27.27 9.16 50.73
CA SER A 4 27.22 9.33 49.26
C SER A 4 27.12 8.01 48.49
N ALA A 5 27.43 6.86 49.11
CA ALA A 5 27.40 5.56 48.43
C ALA A 5 25.98 4.95 48.37
N SER A 6 25.09 5.32 49.28
CA SER A 6 23.72 4.81 49.35
C SER A 6 22.75 5.51 48.38
N LEU A 7 23.07 6.71 47.89
CA LEU A 7 22.27 7.44 46.89
C LEU A 7 22.56 7.01 45.44
N GLN A 8 23.73 6.43 45.17
CA GLN A 8 24.07 5.93 43.82
C GLN A 8 23.45 4.56 43.51
N CYS A 9 23.17 3.74 44.53
CA CYS A 9 22.55 2.42 44.32
C CYS A 9 21.03 2.49 44.07
N TRP A 10 20.37 3.58 44.50
CA TRP A 10 18.94 3.79 44.28
C TRP A 10 18.59 4.32 42.88
N ASN A 11 19.54 4.95 42.19
CA ASN A 11 19.30 5.49 40.84
C ASN A 11 19.37 4.45 39.71
N HIS A 12 19.70 3.19 40.01
CA HIS A 12 19.84 2.15 38.98
C HIS A 12 18.67 1.16 38.92
N TYR A 13 17.70 1.27 39.84
CA TYR A 13 16.54 0.36 39.95
C TYR A 13 15.18 1.03 39.78
N MET A 14 15.11 2.31 39.39
CA MET A 14 13.85 2.86 38.91
C MET A 14 13.69 2.52 37.41
N PRO A 15 12.66 1.75 37.00
CA PRO A 15 12.23 1.78 35.61
C PRO A 15 11.91 3.24 35.27
N PRO A 16 12.16 3.71 34.04
CA PRO A 16 11.84 5.08 33.66
C PRO A 16 10.31 5.27 33.70
N LEU A 17 9.81 5.64 34.88
CA LEU A 17 8.46 6.11 35.08
C LEU A 17 8.37 7.50 34.46
N ALA A 18 7.52 7.59 33.44
CA ALA A 18 7.10 8.80 32.77
C ALA A 18 8.21 9.57 32.03
N GLN A 19 8.61 9.04 30.87
CA GLN A 19 8.92 9.96 29.77
C GLN A 19 7.61 10.68 29.40
N PRO A 20 7.59 12.04 29.36
CA PRO A 20 6.40 12.78 28.99
C PRO A 20 6.06 12.51 27.53
N LEU A 21 4.86 11.96 27.29
CA LEU A 21 3.98 12.08 26.12
C LEU A 21 4.55 12.85 24.90
N GLN A 22 5.58 12.31 24.25
CA GLN A 22 6.17 12.94 23.07
C GLN A 22 6.46 11.90 21.99
N ASP A 23 5.49 11.03 21.70
CA ASP A 23 5.64 9.99 20.67
C ASP A 23 4.40 9.82 19.76
N HIS A 24 3.70 10.91 19.47
CA HIS A 24 2.59 10.97 18.51
C HIS A 24 2.96 10.65 17.04
N ARG A 25 4.20 10.21 16.75
CA ARG A 25 4.70 10.03 15.38
C ARG A 25 4.02 8.86 14.65
N SER A 26 3.90 7.70 15.27
CA SER A 26 3.40 6.50 14.58
C SER A 26 1.91 6.60 14.23
N LEU A 27 1.08 7.07 15.17
CA LEU A 27 -0.35 7.31 14.95
C LEU A 27 -0.59 8.45 13.95
N SER A 28 0.23 9.51 13.99
CA SER A 28 0.13 10.61 13.03
C SER A 28 0.47 10.15 11.61
N ILE A 29 1.49 9.31 11.44
CA ILE A 29 1.85 8.73 10.12
C ILE A 29 0.71 7.86 9.57
N LEU A 30 0.14 6.97 10.40
CA LEU A 30 -0.98 6.14 9.99
C LEU A 30 -2.21 6.99 9.64
N SER A 31 -2.54 7.97 10.48
CA SER A 31 -3.66 8.88 10.24
C SER A 31 -3.48 9.69 8.96
N PHE A 32 -2.27 10.20 8.69
CA PHE A 32 -1.95 10.92 7.46
C PHE A 32 -2.06 10.02 6.23
N TYR A 33 -1.62 8.77 6.33
CA TYR A 33 -1.75 7.77 5.27
C TYR A 33 -3.22 7.49 4.93
N LEU A 34 -4.04 7.25 5.96
CA LEU A 34 -5.48 7.00 5.81
C LEU A 34 -6.23 8.22 5.27
N ALA A 35 -5.88 9.42 5.75
CA ALA A 35 -6.46 10.67 5.25
C ALA A 35 -6.09 10.92 3.79
N SER A 36 -4.83 10.69 3.40
CA SER A 36 -4.35 10.82 2.02
C SER A 36 -5.08 9.85 1.08
N PHE A 37 -5.22 8.59 1.51
CA PHE A 37 -6.01 7.59 0.80
C PHE A 37 -7.46 8.05 0.58
N ALA A 38 -8.15 8.48 1.65
CA ALA A 38 -9.53 8.91 1.59
C ALA A 38 -9.70 10.13 0.66
N ALA A 39 -8.82 11.13 0.80
CA ALA A 39 -8.84 12.33 -0.02
C ALA A 39 -8.63 12.02 -1.51
N LEU A 40 -7.65 11.20 -1.86
CA LEU A 40 -7.40 10.79 -3.26
C LEU A 40 -8.58 10.01 -3.84
N THR A 41 -9.12 9.07 -3.07
CA THR A 41 -10.28 8.26 -3.50
C THR A 41 -11.50 9.14 -3.74
N ILE A 42 -11.82 10.05 -2.82
CA ILE A 42 -12.93 10.99 -2.97
C ILE A 42 -12.72 11.88 -4.20
N LYS A 43 -11.51 12.42 -4.43
CA LYS A 43 -11.22 13.25 -5.60
C LYS A 43 -11.42 12.47 -6.91
N ILE A 44 -10.97 11.22 -6.98
CA ILE A 44 -11.15 10.36 -8.15
C ILE A 44 -12.63 10.06 -8.38
N LEU A 45 -13.36 9.66 -7.32
CA LEU A 45 -14.79 9.36 -7.40
C LEU A 45 -15.61 10.59 -7.81
N LEU A 46 -15.29 11.77 -7.29
CA LEU A 46 -15.95 13.02 -7.68
C LEU A 46 -15.69 13.37 -9.16
N ASN A 47 -14.47 13.13 -9.66
CA ASN A 47 -14.15 13.35 -11.07
C ASN A 47 -14.94 12.37 -11.96
N ILE A 48 -14.95 11.08 -11.60
CA ILE A 48 -15.74 10.06 -12.30
C ILE A 48 -17.23 10.42 -12.28
N TYR A 49 -17.77 10.77 -11.11
CA TYR A 49 -19.18 11.12 -10.95
C TYR A 49 -19.58 12.34 -11.78
N ARG A 50 -18.75 13.40 -11.76
CA ARG A 50 -18.99 14.59 -12.57
C ARG A 50 -19.03 14.26 -14.06
N ARG A 51 -18.07 13.46 -14.56
CA ARG A 51 -18.05 13.06 -15.98
C ARG A 51 -19.20 12.09 -16.30
N PHE A 52 -19.56 11.20 -15.37
CA PHE A 52 -20.68 10.28 -15.51
C PHE A 52 -22.00 11.02 -15.66
N GLN A 53 -22.22 12.09 -14.89
CA GLN A 53 -23.42 12.92 -15.02
C GLN A 53 -23.52 13.57 -16.41
N ILE A 54 -22.39 13.96 -17.01
CA ILE A 54 -22.34 14.49 -18.38
C ILE A 54 -22.65 13.39 -19.40
N CYS A 55 -22.12 12.17 -19.22
CA CYS A 55 -22.36 11.05 -20.15
C CYS A 55 -23.74 10.42 -20.02
N LYS A 56 -24.37 10.45 -18.83
CA LYS A 56 -25.70 9.87 -18.59
C LYS A 56 -26.80 10.52 -19.45
N THR A 57 -26.62 11.78 -19.85
CA THR A 57 -27.56 12.46 -20.75
C THR A 57 -27.49 11.91 -22.19
N GLN A 58 -26.43 11.16 -22.53
CA GLN A 58 -26.29 10.52 -23.83
C GLN A 58 -26.78 9.07 -23.81
N LEU A 59 -28.00 8.85 -24.30
CA LEU A 59 -28.70 7.56 -24.32
C LEU A 59 -27.87 6.43 -24.98
N TYR A 60 -27.06 6.74 -25.98
CA TYR A 60 -26.19 5.80 -26.68
C TYR A 60 -25.06 5.21 -25.81
N TRP A 61 -24.51 6.01 -24.89
CA TRP A 61 -23.42 5.56 -24.01
C TRP A 61 -23.91 4.52 -23.00
N TYR A 62 -25.12 4.71 -22.46
CA TYR A 62 -25.71 3.82 -21.47
C TYR A 62 -25.90 2.39 -22.01
N HIS A 63 -26.38 2.26 -23.25
CA HIS A 63 -26.63 0.95 -23.86
C HIS A 63 -25.32 0.21 -24.21
N SER A 64 -24.29 0.93 -24.65
CA SER A 64 -23.03 0.29 -25.09
C SER A 64 -22.04 0.02 -23.96
N TYR A 65 -21.98 0.89 -22.94
CA TYR A 65 -20.93 0.84 -21.90
C TYR A 65 -21.47 0.62 -20.48
N GLY A 66 -22.80 0.63 -20.29
CA GLY A 66 -23.44 0.46 -18.98
C GLY A 66 -23.07 -0.85 -18.26
N PRO A 67 -23.12 -2.03 -18.90
CA PRO A 67 -22.75 -3.29 -18.25
C PRO A 67 -21.29 -3.32 -17.79
N GLN A 68 -20.37 -2.82 -18.62
CA GLN A 68 -18.93 -2.78 -18.33
C GLN A 68 -18.63 -1.84 -17.17
N PHE A 69 -19.29 -0.68 -17.14
CA PHE A 69 -19.20 0.27 -16.04
C PHE A 69 -19.63 -0.37 -14.70
N THR A 70 -20.77 -1.07 -14.69
CA THR A 70 -21.27 -1.77 -13.49
C THR A 70 -20.29 -2.84 -13.03
N ILE A 71 -19.78 -3.67 -13.94
CA ILE A 71 -18.80 -4.72 -13.61
C ILE A 71 -17.56 -4.12 -12.95
N PHE A 72 -16.94 -3.10 -13.56
CA PHE A 72 -15.74 -2.51 -12.98
C PHE A 72 -15.99 -1.81 -11.64
N ILE A 73 -17.15 -1.18 -11.45
CA ILE A 73 -17.53 -0.62 -10.14
C ILE A 73 -17.69 -1.72 -9.11
N THR A 74 -18.39 -2.82 -9.42
CA THR A 74 -18.56 -3.95 -8.51
C THR A 74 -17.23 -4.58 -8.16
N LEU A 75 -16.35 -4.80 -9.16
CA LEU A 75 -15.00 -5.31 -8.93
C LEU A 75 -14.16 -4.36 -8.07
N SER A 76 -14.31 -3.05 -8.26
CA SER A 76 -13.64 -2.03 -7.45
C SER A 76 -14.08 -2.10 -5.99
N ILE A 77 -15.41 -2.15 -5.74
CA ILE A 77 -15.99 -2.30 -4.40
C ILE A 77 -15.53 -3.60 -3.75
N LEU A 78 -15.57 -4.72 -4.49
CA LEU A 78 -15.12 -6.00 -3.98
C LEU A 78 -13.64 -5.95 -3.61
N SER A 79 -12.80 -5.38 -4.48
CA SER A 79 -11.37 -5.25 -4.24
C SER A 79 -11.04 -4.44 -2.99
N ILE A 80 -11.72 -3.30 -2.77
CA ILE A 80 -11.47 -2.48 -1.58
C ILE A 80 -11.96 -3.19 -0.32
N VAL A 81 -13.13 -3.82 -0.36
CA VAL A 81 -13.69 -4.58 0.77
C VAL A 81 -12.76 -5.73 1.16
N THR A 82 -12.28 -6.52 0.19
CA THR A 82 -11.35 -7.63 0.47
C THR A 82 -10.03 -7.12 1.04
N THR A 83 -9.46 -6.05 0.49
CA THR A 83 -8.18 -5.49 0.96
C THR A 83 -8.28 -5.01 2.41
N TRP A 84 -9.34 -4.26 2.72
CA TRP A 84 -9.56 -3.74 4.07
C TRP A 84 -9.94 -4.83 5.06
N TYR A 85 -10.72 -5.83 4.64
CA TYR A 85 -11.03 -6.98 5.47
C TYR A 85 -9.77 -7.69 5.95
N TYR A 86 -8.83 -7.99 5.04
CA TYR A 86 -7.57 -8.62 5.41
C TYR A 86 -6.66 -7.71 6.24
N MET A 87 -6.65 -6.40 5.97
CA MET A 87 -5.92 -5.44 6.81
C MET A 87 -6.44 -5.42 8.25
N PHE A 88 -7.75 -5.35 8.45
CA PHE A 88 -8.34 -5.38 9.79
C PHE A 88 -8.15 -6.74 10.48
N ALA A 89 -8.26 -7.84 9.73
CA ALA A 89 -7.99 -9.17 10.26
C ALA A 89 -6.52 -9.31 10.72
N PHE A 90 -5.58 -8.77 9.93
CA PHE A 90 -4.16 -8.73 10.30
C PHE A 90 -3.92 -7.86 11.54
N PHE A 91 -4.55 -6.68 11.62
CA PHE A 91 -4.46 -5.82 12.81
C PHE A 91 -5.02 -6.50 14.06
N ALA A 92 -6.16 -7.18 13.96
CA ALA A 92 -6.72 -7.95 15.06
C ALA A 92 -5.80 -9.11 15.49
N HIS A 93 -5.19 -9.80 14.53
CA HIS A 93 -4.24 -10.88 14.80
C HIS A 93 -2.95 -10.37 15.48
N SER A 94 -2.40 -9.26 14.99
CA SER A 94 -1.21 -8.63 15.56
C SER A 94 -1.49 -8.09 16.96
N TYR A 95 -2.65 -7.47 17.20
CA TYR A 95 -3.05 -7.01 18.54
C TYR A 95 -3.13 -8.15 19.55
N ARG A 96 -3.79 -9.26 19.21
CA ARG A 96 -3.89 -10.44 20.08
C ARG A 96 -2.54 -11.07 20.35
N SER A 97 -1.66 -11.12 19.35
CA SER A 97 -0.31 -11.68 19.49
C SER A 97 0.58 -10.80 20.38
N TRP A 98 0.45 -9.48 20.28
CA TRP A 98 1.11 -8.53 21.16
C TRP A 98 0.60 -8.65 22.59
N GLU A 99 -0.71 -8.69 22.81
CA GLU A 99 -1.32 -8.82 24.14
C GLU A 99 -0.89 -10.12 24.85
N ALA A 100 -0.79 -11.23 24.12
CA ALA A 100 -0.33 -12.52 24.65
C ALA A 100 1.17 -12.56 24.99
N GLY A 101 1.98 -11.68 24.40
CA GLY A 101 3.44 -11.63 24.59
C GLY A 101 3.91 -10.67 25.69
N GLN A 102 3.00 -9.95 26.36
CA GLN A 102 3.37 -8.93 27.34
C GLN A 102 3.68 -9.52 28.72
N SER A 103 4.60 -8.87 29.45
CA SER A 103 4.90 -9.23 30.83
C SER A 103 3.73 -8.88 31.77
N PRO A 104 3.55 -9.59 32.91
CA PRO A 104 2.42 -9.38 33.82
C PRO A 104 2.31 -7.93 34.34
N THR A 105 3.44 -7.23 34.49
CA THR A 105 3.50 -5.82 34.92
C THR A 105 3.07 -4.85 33.82
N GLN A 106 3.36 -5.13 32.56
CA GLN A 106 2.89 -4.34 31.42
C GLN A 106 1.39 -4.55 31.18
N GLN A 107 0.87 -5.76 31.40
CA GLN A 107 -0.54 -6.08 31.21
C GLN A 107 -1.44 -5.29 32.17
N ALA A 108 -1.04 -5.15 33.44
CA ALA A 108 -1.74 -4.30 34.41
C ALA A 108 -1.74 -2.82 34.01
N LEU A 109 -0.66 -2.33 33.39
CA LEU A 109 -0.59 -0.95 32.88
C LEU A 109 -1.49 -0.74 31.65
N ILE A 110 -1.59 -1.75 30.78
CA ILE A 110 -2.44 -1.75 29.59
C ILE A 110 -3.92 -1.77 29.99
N GLU A 111 -4.33 -2.48 31.04
CA GLU A 111 -5.73 -2.50 31.49
C GLU A 111 -6.23 -1.11 31.89
N VAL A 112 -5.41 -0.35 32.62
CA VAL A 112 -5.74 0.98 33.18
C VAL A 112 -5.55 2.11 32.17
N ALA A 113 -4.80 1.89 31.09
CA ALA A 113 -4.52 2.91 30.08
C ALA A 113 -5.78 3.30 29.26
N PRO A 114 -5.91 4.57 28.83
CA PRO A 114 -6.96 4.98 27.88
C PRO A 114 -6.77 4.29 26.52
N LEU A 115 -7.87 4.05 25.80
CA LEU A 115 -7.88 3.30 24.54
C LEU A 115 -6.82 3.79 23.54
N LEU A 116 -6.70 5.10 23.36
CA LEU A 116 -5.70 5.73 22.49
C LEU A 116 -4.25 5.37 22.86
N ALA A 117 -3.94 5.35 24.16
CA ALA A 117 -2.61 4.97 24.63
C ALA A 117 -2.34 3.47 24.42
N LYS A 118 -3.37 2.60 24.52
CA LYS A 118 -3.24 1.17 24.20
C LYS A 118 -2.89 0.96 22.72
N TRP A 119 -3.57 1.67 21.82
CA TRP A 119 -3.28 1.62 20.38
C TRP A 119 -1.88 2.15 20.07
N GLU A 120 -1.44 3.22 20.74
CA GLU A 120 -0.09 3.78 20.56
C GLU A 120 1.00 2.81 21.01
N MET A 121 0.85 2.19 22.19
CA MET A 121 1.79 1.18 22.70
C MET A 121 1.86 -0.02 21.76
N TRP A 122 0.70 -0.50 21.29
CA TRP A 122 0.64 -1.58 20.31
C TRP A 122 1.32 -1.20 18.98
N LEU A 123 1.00 -0.03 18.40
CA LEU A 123 1.60 0.45 17.15
C LEU A 123 3.10 0.76 17.26
N ARG A 124 3.59 1.05 18.47
CA ARG A 124 5.01 1.31 18.73
C ARG A 124 5.82 0.02 18.74
N ASP A 125 5.34 -1.00 19.45
CA ASP A 125 6.04 -2.29 19.57
C ASP A 125 5.85 -3.16 18.32
N SER A 126 4.64 -3.13 17.75
CA SER A 126 4.31 -3.86 16.54
C SER A 126 4.78 -3.03 15.35
N LYS A 127 5.95 -3.38 14.80
CA LYS A 127 6.38 -2.84 13.50
C LYS A 127 5.49 -3.43 12.40
N LEU A 128 4.20 -3.10 12.40
CA LEU A 128 3.13 -3.69 11.60
C LEU A 128 3.49 -3.78 10.11
N PHE A 129 4.07 -2.73 9.56
CA PHE A 129 4.55 -2.74 8.18
C PHE A 129 5.74 -3.69 8.00
N ARG A 130 6.70 -3.71 8.91
CA ARG A 130 7.86 -4.61 8.84
C ARG A 130 7.47 -6.07 8.97
N GLU A 131 6.49 -6.40 9.83
CA GLU A 131 5.97 -7.75 9.99
C GLU A 131 5.15 -8.19 8.76
N ALA A 132 4.31 -7.31 8.23
CA ALA A 132 3.56 -7.57 7.00
C ALA A 132 4.51 -7.85 5.81
N TRP A 133 5.50 -6.99 5.59
CA TRP A 133 6.54 -7.20 4.57
C TRP A 133 7.41 -8.43 4.87
N GLY A 134 7.72 -8.68 6.15
CA GLY A 134 8.42 -9.88 6.59
C GLY A 134 7.69 -11.16 6.20
N SER A 135 6.35 -11.21 6.37
CA SER A 135 5.52 -12.35 5.97
C SER A 135 5.47 -12.55 4.45
N VAL A 136 5.49 -11.46 3.68
CA VAL A 136 5.53 -11.47 2.21
C VAL A 136 6.87 -12.00 1.70
N PHE A 137 7.99 -11.69 2.35
CA PHE A 137 9.32 -12.16 1.94
C PHE A 137 9.82 -13.40 2.70
N ALA A 138 9.04 -13.92 3.64
CA ALA A 138 9.45 -15.04 4.52
C ALA A 138 9.77 -16.34 3.76
N THR A 139 9.25 -16.50 2.54
CA THR A 139 9.43 -17.73 1.75
C THR A 139 9.92 -17.38 0.35
N PRO A 140 10.85 -18.16 -0.26
CA PRO A 140 11.30 -17.93 -1.62
C PRO A 140 10.14 -17.88 -2.64
N ALA A 141 9.14 -18.75 -2.47
CA ALA A 141 7.93 -18.75 -3.30
C ALA A 141 7.10 -17.46 -3.15
N ARG A 142 6.97 -16.92 -1.93
CA ARG A 142 6.22 -15.67 -1.69
C ARG A 142 6.98 -14.45 -2.23
N THR A 143 8.31 -14.47 -2.10
CA THR A 143 9.20 -13.47 -2.69
C THR A 143 9.07 -13.47 -4.22
N TRP A 144 9.07 -14.64 -4.84
CA TRP A 144 8.85 -14.81 -6.28
C TRP A 144 7.51 -14.19 -6.73
N TRP A 145 6.41 -14.55 -6.07
CA TRP A 145 5.09 -14.00 -6.38
C TRP A 145 5.02 -12.49 -6.16
N SER A 146 5.65 -11.96 -5.10
CA SER A 146 5.70 -10.51 -4.87
C SER A 146 6.47 -9.79 -5.97
N GLY A 147 7.57 -10.37 -6.47
CA GLY A 147 8.34 -9.85 -7.61
C GLY A 147 7.48 -9.74 -8.88
N GLN A 148 6.64 -10.74 -9.17
CA GLN A 148 5.71 -10.70 -10.30
C GLN A 148 4.70 -9.55 -10.19
N ILE A 149 4.18 -9.31 -8.98
CA ILE A 149 3.28 -8.18 -8.73
C ILE A 149 4.00 -6.85 -8.98
N PHE A 150 5.24 -6.69 -8.53
CA PHE A 150 6.01 -5.48 -8.80
C PHE A 150 6.26 -5.27 -10.30
N LEU A 151 6.63 -6.31 -11.06
CA LEU A 151 6.78 -6.20 -12.51
C LEU A 151 5.47 -5.79 -13.19
N TRP A 152 4.36 -6.38 -12.76
CA TRP A 152 3.04 -6.01 -13.23
C TRP A 152 2.74 -4.54 -12.97
N THR A 153 3.12 -3.99 -11.81
CA THR A 153 2.94 -2.56 -11.51
C THR A 153 3.73 -1.63 -12.43
N ILE A 154 4.93 -2.04 -12.86
CA ILE A 154 5.74 -1.26 -13.82
C ILE A 154 5.01 -1.21 -15.17
N GLY A 155 4.58 -2.37 -15.68
CA GLY A 155 3.81 -2.45 -16.92
C GLY A 155 2.49 -1.65 -16.84
N TRP A 156 1.80 -1.74 -15.70
CA TRP A 156 0.60 -0.95 -15.42
C TRP A 156 0.86 0.55 -15.44
N SER A 157 1.99 1.02 -14.90
CA SER A 157 2.37 2.44 -14.89
C SER A 157 2.57 2.98 -16.31
N LEU A 158 3.21 2.20 -17.18
CA LEU A 158 3.37 2.54 -18.60
C LEU A 158 2.02 2.59 -19.31
N PHE A 159 1.16 1.59 -19.06
CA PHE A 159 -0.19 1.55 -19.62
C PHE A 159 -1.01 2.79 -19.21
N LEU A 160 -0.99 3.15 -17.93
CA LEU A 160 -1.60 4.38 -17.42
C LEU A 160 -1.08 5.63 -18.15
N GLY A 161 0.23 5.74 -18.35
CA GLY A 161 0.84 6.87 -19.05
C GLY A 161 0.44 6.97 -20.52
N VAL A 162 0.30 5.83 -21.23
CA VAL A 162 -0.15 5.80 -22.63
C VAL A 162 -1.65 6.09 -22.74
N MET A 163 -2.47 5.40 -21.95
CA MET A 163 -3.93 5.54 -22.00
C MET A 163 -4.41 6.88 -21.46
N GLY A 164 -3.80 7.38 -20.39
CA GLY A 164 -4.10 8.69 -19.84
C GLY A 164 -3.87 9.82 -20.85
N ARG A 165 -2.87 9.68 -21.73
CA ARG A 165 -2.64 10.59 -22.86
C ARG A 165 -3.67 10.42 -23.97
N ARG A 166 -4.01 9.17 -24.35
CA ARG A 166 -5.00 8.88 -25.40
C ARG A 166 -6.41 9.36 -25.06
N TYR A 167 -6.81 9.27 -23.80
CA TYR A 167 -8.15 9.64 -23.32
C TYR A 167 -8.20 11.01 -22.61
N ASN A 168 -7.12 11.80 -22.69
CA ASN A 168 -6.99 13.12 -22.05
C ASN A 168 -7.45 13.13 -20.57
N ILE A 169 -7.00 12.12 -19.81
CA ILE A 169 -7.34 11.99 -18.40
C ILE A 169 -6.40 12.88 -17.60
N LEU A 170 -6.93 13.99 -17.08
CA LEU A 170 -6.21 14.86 -16.16
C LEU A 170 -5.94 14.10 -14.85
N ASN A 171 -4.70 14.15 -14.37
CA ASN A 171 -4.24 13.54 -13.11
C ASN A 171 -4.13 12.00 -13.07
N VAL A 172 -3.55 11.39 -14.11
CA VAL A 172 -3.23 9.95 -14.13
C VAL A 172 -2.41 9.50 -12.91
N TRP A 173 -1.53 10.36 -12.40
CA TRP A 173 -0.69 10.11 -11.23
C TRP A 173 -1.49 9.74 -9.97
N MET A 174 -2.73 10.22 -9.83
CA MET A 174 -3.58 9.90 -8.67
C MET A 174 -3.93 8.40 -8.64
N TYR A 175 -4.15 7.77 -9.80
CA TYR A 175 -4.42 6.33 -9.89
C TYR A 175 -3.18 5.51 -9.57
N MET A 176 -1.99 6.00 -9.94
CA MET A 176 -0.72 5.36 -9.60
C MET A 176 -0.48 5.40 -8.08
N LEU A 177 -0.64 6.58 -7.46
CA LEU A 177 -0.52 6.70 -6.00
C LEU A 177 -1.54 5.84 -5.26
N LEU A 178 -2.79 5.79 -5.75
CA LEU A 178 -3.81 4.95 -5.14
C LEU A 178 -3.45 3.47 -5.18
N GLY A 179 -2.85 3.01 -6.29
CA GLY A 179 -2.35 1.64 -6.44
C GLY A 179 -1.24 1.30 -5.45
N GLN A 180 -0.35 2.26 -5.16
CA GLN A 180 0.74 2.09 -4.18
C GLN A 180 0.24 2.11 -2.73
N ILE A 181 -0.87 2.80 -2.46
CA ILE A 181 -1.40 3.00 -1.09
C ILE A 181 -2.37 1.89 -0.65
N VAL A 182 -3.17 1.34 -1.57
CA VAL A 182 -4.22 0.37 -1.18
C VAL A 182 -4.09 -0.95 -1.91
N ALA A 183 -4.46 -0.94 -3.18
CA ALA A 183 -4.49 -2.14 -4.00
C ALA A 183 -4.44 -1.73 -5.46
N ILE A 184 -3.56 -2.39 -6.20
CA ILE A 184 -3.37 -2.17 -7.64
C ILE A 184 -4.66 -2.50 -8.38
N SER A 185 -5.35 -3.59 -8.00
CA SER A 185 -6.63 -4.01 -8.59
C SER A 185 -7.75 -2.97 -8.40
N PHE A 186 -7.82 -2.31 -7.24
CA PHE A 186 -8.79 -1.24 -7.00
C PHE A 186 -8.52 -0.03 -7.92
N ALA A 187 -7.27 0.39 -8.00
CA ALA A 187 -6.84 1.48 -8.87
C ALA A 187 -7.06 1.16 -10.36
N GLN A 188 -6.83 -0.09 -10.78
CA GLN A 188 -7.07 -0.56 -12.15
C GLN A 188 -8.54 -0.45 -12.53
N ASN A 189 -9.44 -0.97 -11.70
CA ASN A 189 -10.87 -0.91 -11.97
C ASN A 189 -11.37 0.54 -12.02
N LEU A 190 -10.93 1.41 -11.10
CA LEU A 190 -11.26 2.84 -11.14
C LEU A 190 -10.74 3.53 -12.40
N PHE A 191 -9.53 3.20 -12.85
CA PHE A 191 -9.00 3.76 -14.09
C PHE A 191 -9.80 3.34 -15.31
N LEU A 192 -10.20 2.06 -15.40
CA LEU A 192 -11.04 1.55 -16.48
C LEU A 192 -12.41 2.24 -16.49
N VAL A 193 -13.02 2.43 -15.32
CA VAL A 193 -14.24 3.24 -15.16
C VAL A 193 -14.03 4.66 -15.71
N THR A 194 -12.92 5.31 -15.35
CA THR A 194 -12.61 6.65 -15.86
C THR A 194 -12.43 6.66 -17.38
N VAL A 195 -11.80 5.65 -17.97
CA VAL A 195 -11.65 5.52 -19.42
C VAL A 195 -13.01 5.38 -20.11
N LEU A 196 -13.89 4.52 -19.58
CA LEU A 196 -15.24 4.31 -20.12
C LEU A 196 -16.06 5.61 -20.12
N VAL A 197 -15.95 6.39 -19.05
CA VAL A 197 -16.68 7.65 -18.89
C VAL A 197 -16.02 8.81 -19.66
N SER A 198 -14.72 8.75 -19.95
CA SER A 198 -14.02 9.86 -20.62
C SER A 198 -14.24 9.90 -22.13
N GLY A 199 -14.64 8.78 -22.76
CA GLY A 199 -14.82 8.68 -24.21
C GLY A 199 -13.52 8.92 -25.01
N PRO A 200 -13.42 8.45 -26.26
CA PRO A 200 -12.28 8.79 -27.11
C PRO A 200 -12.29 10.30 -27.41
N SER A 201 -11.19 11.00 -27.11
CA SER A 201 -11.01 12.39 -27.55
C SER A 201 -10.91 12.42 -29.09
N ILE A 202 -11.86 13.08 -29.74
CA ILE A 202 -11.85 13.33 -31.20
C ILE A 202 -10.78 14.39 -31.56
N THR A 203 -10.23 15.07 -30.56
CA THR A 203 -9.19 16.10 -30.77
C THR A 203 -7.89 15.44 -31.24
N PRO A 204 -7.35 15.82 -32.42
CA PRO A 204 -6.13 15.24 -32.94
C PRO A 204 -5.01 15.43 -31.91
N ALA A 205 -4.40 14.32 -31.51
CA ALA A 205 -3.29 14.32 -30.58
C ALA A 205 -2.25 15.32 -31.07
N ARG A 206 -2.00 16.38 -30.29
CA ARG A 206 -0.88 17.30 -30.51
C ARG A 206 0.35 16.42 -30.66
N LYS A 207 0.95 16.43 -31.86
CA LYS A 207 2.18 15.68 -32.17
C LYS A 207 3.26 16.16 -31.22
N LEU A 208 3.40 15.49 -30.08
CA LEU A 208 4.47 15.72 -29.14
C LEU A 208 5.70 15.05 -29.74
N THR A 209 6.59 15.86 -30.29
CA THR A 209 7.75 15.52 -31.13
C THR A 209 8.88 14.77 -30.40
N TRP A 210 8.64 14.26 -29.20
CA TRP A 210 9.64 13.48 -28.47
C TRP A 210 8.95 12.32 -27.75
N MET A 211 8.92 11.19 -28.43
CA MET A 211 8.63 9.89 -27.83
C MET A 211 9.93 9.09 -27.89
N PRO A 212 10.61 8.82 -26.76
CA PRO A 212 11.59 7.74 -26.76
C PRO A 212 10.87 6.47 -27.22
N PRO A 213 11.50 5.65 -28.07
CA PRO A 213 10.84 4.48 -28.64
C PRO A 213 10.31 3.60 -27.51
N ALA A 214 9.10 3.03 -27.67
CA ALA A 214 8.47 2.18 -26.66
C ALA A 214 9.37 1.01 -26.19
N LEU A 215 10.39 0.66 -26.98
CA LEU A 215 11.48 -0.25 -26.64
C LEU A 215 12.34 0.23 -25.46
N LEU A 216 12.64 1.53 -25.37
CA LEU A 216 13.45 2.13 -24.31
C LEU A 216 12.70 2.14 -22.97
N GLU A 217 11.37 2.32 -23.02
CA GLU A 217 10.46 2.23 -21.88
C GLU A 217 10.22 0.77 -21.42
N LEU A 218 10.50 -0.20 -22.30
CA LEU A 218 10.46 -1.64 -21.99
C LEU A 218 11.74 -2.12 -21.28
N ALA A 219 12.83 -1.36 -21.36
CA ALA A 219 14.11 -1.76 -20.77
C ALA A 219 14.02 -2.04 -19.25
N PRO A 220 13.35 -1.23 -18.41
CA PRO A 220 13.18 -1.54 -16.99
C PRO A 220 12.34 -2.79 -16.78
N VAL A 221 11.33 -3.03 -17.61
CA VAL A 221 10.45 -4.22 -17.54
C VAL A 221 11.22 -5.48 -17.91
N VAL A 222 12.07 -5.43 -18.93
CA VAL A 222 12.92 -6.54 -19.36
C VAL A 222 14.03 -6.82 -18.33
N ILE A 223 14.71 -5.78 -17.85
CA ILE A 223 15.76 -5.90 -16.81
C ILE A 223 15.16 -6.49 -15.53
N SER A 224 13.99 -6.00 -15.12
CA SER A 224 13.32 -6.45 -13.92
C SER A 224 12.73 -7.86 -14.11
N GLY A 225 12.27 -8.20 -15.33
CA GLY A 225 11.82 -9.55 -15.71
C GLY A 225 12.94 -10.58 -15.73
N LEU A 226 14.13 -10.20 -16.21
CA LEU A 226 15.34 -11.03 -16.14
C LEU A 226 15.83 -11.21 -14.70
N GLY A 227 15.79 -10.14 -13.89
CA GLY A 227 16.11 -10.21 -12.47
C GLY A 227 15.17 -11.14 -11.70
N ALA A 228 13.87 -11.06 -11.99
CA ALA A 228 12.90 -12.03 -11.49
C ALA A 228 13.28 -13.44 -11.96
N ALA A 229 13.38 -13.71 -13.27
CA ALA A 229 13.67 -15.06 -13.78
C ALA A 229 14.96 -15.68 -13.20
N ALA A 230 15.93 -14.87 -12.78
CA ALA A 230 17.16 -15.30 -12.11
C ALA A 230 16.99 -15.67 -10.62
N THR A 231 15.99 -15.14 -9.92
CA THR A 231 15.78 -15.41 -8.47
C THR A 231 15.63 -16.90 -8.10
N PRO A 232 14.90 -17.76 -8.83
CA PRO A 232 14.86 -19.19 -8.50
C PRO A 232 16.20 -19.91 -8.73
N PHE A 233 17.06 -19.41 -9.63
CA PHE A 233 18.38 -20.01 -9.88
C PHE A 233 19.39 -19.68 -8.78
N VAL A 234 19.31 -18.47 -8.20
CA VAL A 234 20.15 -18.07 -7.07
C VAL A 234 19.66 -18.71 -5.75
N ALA A 235 18.35 -18.93 -5.59
CA ALA A 235 17.81 -19.59 -4.42
C ALA A 235 18.16 -21.10 -4.34
N ASN A 236 18.47 -21.73 -5.47
CA ASN A 236 18.78 -23.17 -5.56
C ASN A 236 20.28 -23.48 -5.55
N THR A 237 21.18 -22.51 -5.36
CA THR A 237 22.59 -22.85 -5.12
C THR A 237 22.70 -23.57 -3.77
N PRO A 238 23.17 -24.83 -3.73
CA PRO A 238 23.41 -25.52 -2.48
C PRO A 238 24.44 -24.72 -1.70
N SER A 239 24.13 -24.36 -0.46
CA SER A 239 25.10 -23.83 0.49
C SER A 239 26.21 -24.88 0.63
N ARG A 240 27.29 -24.70 -0.14
CA ARG A 240 28.50 -25.50 -0.02
C ARG A 240 28.96 -25.27 1.40
N LYS A 241 28.81 -26.31 2.24
CA LYS A 241 29.22 -26.33 3.65
C LYS A 241 30.61 -25.70 3.74
N ALA A 242 30.70 -24.52 4.35
CA ALA A 242 31.95 -24.02 4.89
C ALA A 242 32.26 -24.88 6.13
N SER A 243 32.78 -26.07 5.87
CA SER A 243 33.52 -26.90 6.83
C SER A 243 34.98 -26.89 6.36
N SER A 244 35.90 -26.70 7.30
CA SER A 244 37.33 -26.37 7.17
C SER A 244 37.55 -24.87 6.94
N ILE A 245 38.22 -24.11 7.82
CA ILE A 245 39.29 -24.43 8.79
C ILE A 245 39.02 -23.69 10.10
#